data_AF-A0A1Y3WI85-F1
#
_entry.id   AF-A0A1Y3WI85-F1
#
_cell.length_a   1.000
_cell.length_b   1.000
_cell.length_c   1.000
_cell.angle_alpha   90.00
_cell.angle_beta   90.00
_cell.angle_gamma   90.00
#
_symmetry.space_group_name_H-M   'P 1'
#
loop_
_entity.id
_entity.type
_entity.pdbx_description
1 polymer ?
#
loop_
_entity_poly.entity_id
_entity_poly.type
_entity_poly.pdbx_seq_one_letter_code
_entity_poly.pdbx_strand_id
1 'polypeptide(L)'
;MHKPKTGKRFGKSPLSRYLCGPFYRKSMNKRYVMIITALCGICFSLLADMPRDYYPNTLEGKSGAELKTELHNLLKNHTRIAYGSRNYDGACTWTVFRESDKRDNGKVWDMYSNYTYSFPNSGAAKGMNIEHSVPKSWWGDSNYDDTTPGYPYQYDASYDLQHLVPADASANSAKSNYPLGEVVTASFDNGVSKVGTGYANGKATNLFEPADEYKGDFARMYLYFVTCYQDYAWKSLATTMFAQNSYPTLNAYGQSLLLKWHRQDPVSQKEIDRNNAVYSFQGNRNPYIDYPNMVEYIWGDSIGYEFSFSGAHSTTPSITVSSNLIDFGYIADGTSKQTEIYIKGRNLTSTVTVQILNDNRGEFSVTPTSLTADELNTTGINLTVSFSPQTTGSHNATLRLTSNDLESATDIALSGSVLSSQVSYLEIVGLKSTYKKSDSPVLLQLNSDVAVKWTVDGTSATHFTPSNLSPGLHTVKFTTANGSGKMRVQIIE
;
A
#
# COMPACT_ATOMS: atom_id res chain seq x y z
N MET A 1 -0.95 85.83 -9.46
CA MET A 1 -0.19 86.91 -10.13
C MET A 1 0.38 86.39 -11.44
N HIS A 2 0.09 87.12 -12.52
CA HIS A 2 0.75 87.22 -13.82
C HIS A 2 1.63 86.07 -14.39
N LYS A 3 1.16 85.52 -15.52
CA LYS A 3 1.98 85.12 -16.70
C LYS A 3 2.71 86.36 -17.29
N PRO A 4 3.81 86.24 -18.07
CA PRO A 4 3.65 86.07 -19.54
C PRO A 4 4.77 85.38 -20.36
N LYS A 5 4.35 84.79 -21.51
CA LYS A 5 4.91 84.85 -22.90
C LYS A 5 6.29 84.18 -23.18
N THR A 6 6.61 83.60 -24.34
CA THR A 6 6.09 83.52 -25.73
C THR A 6 6.92 82.45 -26.49
N GLY A 7 6.38 81.69 -27.45
CA GLY A 7 6.40 82.09 -28.87
C GLY A 7 5.94 80.98 -29.83
N LYS A 8 5.27 81.38 -30.93
CA LYS A 8 4.62 80.61 -32.00
C LYS A 8 5.45 80.63 -33.30
N ARG A 9 5.29 79.63 -34.18
CA ARG A 9 4.83 79.68 -35.61
C ARG A 9 5.26 78.39 -36.35
N PHE A 10 4.33 77.57 -36.87
CA PHE A 10 3.61 77.59 -38.17
C PHE A 10 4.45 77.27 -39.42
N GLY A 11 4.09 76.17 -40.09
CA GLY A 11 4.42 75.86 -41.50
C GLY A 11 3.51 74.74 -42.03
N LYS A 12 2.71 75.04 -43.06
CA LYS A 12 1.73 74.16 -43.74
C LYS A 12 2.38 73.34 -44.86
N SER A 13 1.69 72.26 -45.25
CA SER A 13 1.96 71.24 -46.31
C SER A 13 2.03 71.80 -47.76
N PRO A 14 2.29 70.98 -48.82
CA PRO A 14 1.21 70.14 -49.41
C PRO A 14 1.58 68.85 -50.25
N LEU A 15 0.61 67.91 -50.24
CA LEU A 15 -0.02 67.15 -51.36
C LEU A 15 0.76 66.22 -52.32
N SER A 16 0.21 64.99 -52.49
CA SER A 16 -0.21 64.32 -53.76
C SER A 16 -0.14 62.77 -53.58
N ARG A 17 -1.10 61.88 -53.89
CA ARG A 17 -2.36 61.89 -54.68
C ARG A 17 -3.19 60.60 -54.35
N TYR A 18 -4.52 60.78 -54.23
CA TYR A 18 -5.71 59.99 -54.67
C TYR A 18 -5.59 58.47 -54.99
N LEU A 19 -6.39 57.54 -54.42
CA LEU A 19 -7.85 57.27 -54.42
C LEU A 19 -8.44 56.58 -55.70
N CYS A 20 -9.05 55.40 -55.45
CA CYS A 20 -10.32 54.84 -56.00
C CYS A 20 -10.38 53.90 -57.25
N GLY A 21 -10.75 52.62 -56.99
CA GLY A 21 -11.70 51.70 -57.71
C GLY A 21 -11.44 51.26 -59.17
N PRO A 22 -12.24 50.35 -59.78
CA PRO A 22 -13.26 49.38 -59.28
C PRO A 22 -12.99 47.92 -59.78
N PHE A 23 -13.85 46.92 -59.51
CA PHE A 23 -14.38 45.95 -60.51
C PHE A 23 -15.27 44.86 -59.89
N TYR A 24 -16.33 44.52 -60.62
CA TYR A 24 -17.50 43.74 -60.23
C TYR A 24 -17.52 42.38 -60.99
N ARG A 25 -18.01 41.32 -60.33
CA ARG A 25 -18.56 40.04 -60.84
C ARG A 25 -17.68 39.08 -61.68
N LYS A 26 -17.56 37.85 -61.17
CA LYS A 26 -18.05 36.64 -61.89
C LYS A 26 -18.30 35.47 -60.93
N SER A 27 -19.47 34.86 -61.07
CA SER A 27 -19.88 33.61 -60.43
C SER A 27 -19.05 32.43 -60.91
N MET A 28 -18.74 31.47 -60.03
CA MET A 28 -18.64 30.06 -60.42
C MET A 28 -18.85 29.12 -59.24
N ASN A 29 -19.48 28.00 -59.57
CA ASN A 29 -20.17 27.07 -58.69
C ASN A 29 -19.24 26.10 -57.95
N LYS A 30 -19.71 25.73 -56.75
CA LYS A 30 -19.64 24.40 -56.09
C LYS A 30 -18.51 23.46 -56.54
N ARG A 31 -17.52 23.29 -55.67
CA ARG A 31 -16.99 21.99 -55.15
C ARG A 31 -15.58 22.20 -54.58
N TYR A 32 -15.46 22.65 -53.34
CA TYR A 32 -14.34 22.32 -52.44
C TYR A 32 -14.83 22.61 -51.01
N VAL A 33 -15.66 21.69 -50.51
CA VAL A 33 -15.99 21.60 -49.09
C VAL A 33 -14.90 20.76 -48.44
N MET A 34 -14.58 21.16 -47.21
CA MET A 34 -13.93 20.41 -46.14
C MET A 34 -12.44 20.67 -45.87
N ILE A 35 -12.22 21.04 -44.61
CA ILE A 35 -10.98 21.07 -43.82
C ILE A 35 -10.21 22.40 -43.91
N ILE A 36 -10.54 23.32 -42.99
CA ILE A 36 -9.61 24.07 -42.10
C ILE A 36 -10.50 24.88 -41.13
N THR A 37 -10.80 24.29 -39.98
CA THR A 37 -11.21 24.99 -38.75
C THR A 37 -10.85 24.09 -37.56
N ALA A 38 -9.57 24.06 -37.20
CA ALA A 38 -9.09 23.59 -35.90
C ALA A 38 -7.61 23.99 -35.77
N LEU A 39 -7.34 25.27 -35.57
CA LEU A 39 -6.01 25.78 -35.17
C LEU A 39 -6.22 27.02 -34.31
N CYS A 40 -6.93 26.82 -33.20
CA CYS A 40 -6.89 27.72 -32.05
C CYS A 40 -6.22 26.97 -30.90
N GLY A 41 -4.94 27.26 -30.72
CA GLY A 41 -4.35 27.46 -29.39
C GLY A 41 -4.46 26.33 -28.39
N ILE A 42 -3.89 25.17 -28.72
CA ILE A 42 -3.39 24.27 -27.70
C ILE A 42 -1.98 24.75 -27.34
N CYS A 43 -1.89 25.68 -26.40
CA CYS A 43 -0.69 25.83 -25.58
C CYS A 43 -0.75 24.73 -24.52
N PHE A 44 -0.25 23.53 -24.85
CA PHE A 44 0.17 22.61 -23.80
C PHE A 44 1.43 23.20 -23.19
N SER A 45 1.26 23.91 -22.08
CA SER A 45 2.33 24.08 -21.10
C SER A 45 2.81 22.68 -20.76
N LEU A 46 4.10 22.41 -20.96
CA LEU A 46 4.78 21.22 -20.47
C LEU A 46 4.82 21.27 -18.93
N LEU A 47 3.67 21.04 -18.28
CA LEU A 47 3.63 20.56 -16.92
C LEU A 47 3.81 19.05 -17.04
N ALA A 48 4.83 18.53 -16.37
CA ALA A 48 5.25 17.13 -16.44
C ALA A 48 4.04 16.20 -16.46
N ASP A 49 3.91 15.43 -17.54
CA ASP A 49 2.98 14.31 -17.62
C ASP A 49 3.23 13.45 -16.36
N MET A 50 2.16 13.15 -15.62
CA MET A 50 2.25 12.34 -14.40
C MET A 50 2.95 11.02 -14.76
N PRO A 51 4.04 10.62 -14.09
CA PRO A 51 4.70 9.39 -14.49
C PRO A 51 3.76 8.22 -14.20
N ARG A 52 3.15 7.68 -15.25
CA ARG A 52 2.53 6.34 -15.25
C ARG A 52 3.41 5.34 -14.49
N ASP A 53 4.72 5.53 -14.59
CA ASP A 53 5.78 4.75 -13.96
C ASP A 53 5.70 4.62 -12.43
N TYR A 54 5.08 5.57 -11.71
CA TYR A 54 4.93 5.44 -10.26
C TYR A 54 3.86 4.40 -9.87
N TYR A 55 2.78 4.31 -10.64
CA TYR A 55 1.64 3.45 -10.33
C TYR A 55 1.72 2.14 -11.10
N PRO A 56 1.91 0.99 -10.41
CA PRO A 56 2.11 -0.29 -11.09
C PRO A 56 0.82 -0.74 -11.80
N ASN A 57 1.00 -1.50 -12.89
CA ASN A 57 -0.11 -2.15 -13.60
C ASN A 57 -0.89 -3.15 -12.72
N THR A 58 -0.34 -3.56 -11.58
CA THR A 58 -1.05 -4.43 -10.61
C THR A 58 -2.26 -3.75 -9.99
N LEU A 59 -2.45 -2.43 -10.16
CA LEU A 59 -3.65 -1.69 -9.77
C LEU A 59 -4.78 -1.80 -10.81
N GLU A 60 -4.46 -2.07 -12.08
CA GLU A 60 -5.47 -2.26 -13.13
C GLU A 60 -6.36 -3.46 -12.82
N GLY A 61 -7.65 -3.34 -13.11
CA GLY A 61 -8.59 -4.43 -12.92
C GLY A 61 -9.00 -4.66 -11.47
N LYS A 62 -8.50 -3.91 -10.47
CA LYS A 62 -8.87 -4.11 -9.06
C LYS A 62 -10.00 -3.17 -8.64
N SER A 63 -10.74 -3.54 -7.59
CA SER A 63 -11.73 -2.67 -6.95
C SER A 63 -11.81 -2.96 -5.43
N GLY A 64 -12.54 -2.12 -4.70
CA GLY A 64 -12.85 -2.31 -3.28
C GLY A 64 -11.62 -2.62 -2.43
N ALA A 65 -11.70 -3.73 -1.68
CA ALA A 65 -10.66 -4.18 -0.76
C ALA A 65 -9.33 -4.52 -1.45
N GLU A 66 -9.38 -5.11 -2.65
CA GLU A 66 -8.19 -5.50 -3.40
C GLU A 66 -7.40 -4.27 -3.86
N LEU A 67 -8.12 -3.29 -4.42
CA LEU A 67 -7.51 -2.03 -4.88
C LEU A 67 -6.90 -1.25 -3.71
N LYS A 68 -7.64 -1.13 -2.60
CA LYS A 68 -7.17 -0.46 -1.39
C LYS A 68 -5.91 -1.14 -0.81
N THR A 69 -5.88 -2.47 -0.78
CA THR A 69 -4.73 -3.23 -0.25
C THR A 69 -3.51 -3.11 -1.16
N GLU A 70 -3.69 -3.11 -2.48
CA GLU A 70 -2.60 -2.88 -3.43
C GLU A 70 -2.00 -1.48 -3.24
N LEU A 71 -2.84 -0.46 -3.09
CA LEU A 71 -2.39 0.90 -2.75
C LEU A 71 -1.67 0.94 -1.41
N HIS A 72 -2.19 0.31 -0.35
CA HIS A 72 -1.49 0.22 0.93
C HIS A 72 -0.04 -0.28 0.77
N ASN A 73 0.16 -1.36 0.00
CA ASN A 73 1.48 -1.93 -0.23
C ASN A 73 2.41 -1.00 -1.02
N LEU A 74 1.86 -0.21 -1.96
CA LEU A 74 2.61 0.81 -2.68
C LEU A 74 3.00 2.00 -1.79
N LEU A 75 2.07 2.47 -0.95
CA LEU A 75 2.18 3.76 -0.26
C LEU A 75 2.95 3.72 1.06
N LYS A 76 2.88 2.60 1.79
CA LYS A 76 3.41 2.51 3.16
C LYS A 76 4.92 2.68 3.28
N ASN A 77 5.66 2.40 2.21
CA ASN A 77 7.12 2.44 2.19
C ASN A 77 7.63 3.81 1.72
N HIS A 78 7.39 4.85 2.52
CA HIS A 78 7.92 6.19 2.25
C HIS A 78 9.19 6.48 3.05
N THR A 79 9.98 7.44 2.58
CA THR A 79 11.15 7.92 3.32
C THR A 79 10.70 8.78 4.50
N ARG A 80 11.24 8.52 5.69
CA ARG A 80 11.04 9.43 6.84
C ARG A 80 11.90 10.68 6.66
N ILE A 81 11.28 11.83 6.77
CA ILE A 81 11.96 13.12 6.86
C ILE A 81 11.95 13.56 8.32
N ALA A 82 13.09 14.08 8.80
CA ALA A 82 13.22 14.50 10.20
C ALA A 82 12.10 15.46 10.61
N TYR A 83 11.44 15.15 11.72
CA TYR A 83 10.31 15.91 12.22
C TYR A 83 10.75 17.26 12.77
N GLY A 84 10.01 18.32 12.43
CA GLY A 84 10.26 19.64 12.98
C GLY A 84 11.08 20.54 12.05
N SER A 85 11.93 21.37 12.66
CA SER A 85 12.59 22.51 12.00
C SER A 85 14.09 22.31 11.80
N ARG A 86 14.67 21.28 12.41
CA ARG A 86 16.11 20.99 12.35
C ARG A 86 16.38 20.01 11.23
N ASN A 87 17.32 20.38 10.37
CA ASN A 87 17.75 19.55 9.26
C ASN A 87 18.80 18.54 9.77
N TYR A 88 18.46 17.25 9.74
CA TYR A 88 19.35 16.18 10.14
C TYR A 88 19.92 15.42 8.92
N ASP A 89 19.10 15.19 7.89
CA ASP A 89 19.44 14.34 6.73
C ASP A 89 19.17 15.04 5.39
N GLY A 90 19.52 16.33 5.29
CA GLY A 90 19.31 17.13 4.08
C GLY A 90 17.94 17.81 4.01
N ALA A 91 16.92 17.29 4.69
CA ALA A 91 15.61 17.92 4.84
C ALA A 91 15.01 17.73 6.25
N CYS A 92 13.96 18.50 6.52
CA CYS A 92 13.08 18.37 7.69
C CYS A 92 11.65 18.78 7.29
N THR A 93 10.66 18.56 8.14
CA THR A 93 9.25 18.93 7.87
C THR A 93 9.11 20.36 7.32
N TRP A 94 9.70 21.35 7.98
CA TRP A 94 9.62 22.74 7.54
C TRP A 94 10.43 23.06 6.26
N THR A 95 11.37 22.19 5.87
CA THR A 95 12.02 22.27 4.55
C THR A 95 11.04 21.89 3.46
N VAL A 96 10.28 20.81 3.67
CA VAL A 96 9.30 20.38 2.67
C VAL A 96 8.13 21.36 2.57
N PHE A 97 7.61 21.89 3.69
CA PHE A 97 6.54 22.90 3.67
C PHE A 97 6.89 24.16 2.86
N ARG A 98 8.17 24.55 2.78
CA ARG A 98 8.61 25.67 1.93
C ARG A 98 8.44 25.39 0.43
N GLU A 99 8.36 24.13 0.03
CA GLU A 99 8.12 23.71 -1.35
C GLU A 99 6.67 23.25 -1.58
N SER A 100 6.07 22.54 -0.61
CA SER A 100 4.75 21.93 -0.74
C SER A 100 3.59 22.86 -0.38
N ASP A 101 3.79 23.83 0.51
CA ASP A 101 2.72 24.65 1.09
C ASP A 101 3.06 26.15 0.94
N LYS A 102 3.57 26.54 -0.23
CA LYS A 102 3.96 27.91 -0.59
C LYS A 102 3.02 28.46 -1.66
N ARG A 103 2.37 29.59 -1.36
CA ARG A 103 1.60 30.37 -2.34
C ARG A 103 2.53 31.06 -3.34
N ASP A 104 1.99 31.45 -4.50
CA ASP A 104 2.73 32.17 -5.55
C ASP A 104 3.42 33.45 -5.05
N ASN A 105 2.83 34.12 -4.04
CA ASN A 105 3.39 35.31 -3.41
C ASN A 105 4.46 35.01 -2.34
N GLY A 106 4.91 33.76 -2.23
CA GLY A 106 5.92 33.29 -1.28
C GLY A 106 5.43 33.15 0.17
N LYS A 107 4.14 33.34 0.44
CA LYS A 107 3.55 33.16 1.77
C LYS A 107 3.16 31.70 2.00
N VAL A 108 3.00 31.34 3.28
CA VAL A 108 2.55 29.98 3.65
C VAL A 108 1.10 29.78 3.19
N TRP A 109 0.82 28.61 2.64
CA TRP A 109 -0.53 28.17 2.31
C TRP A 109 -1.18 27.53 3.55
N ASP A 110 -1.62 28.37 4.48
CA ASP A 110 -2.39 27.92 5.65
C ASP A 110 -3.82 27.56 5.25
N MET A 111 -4.26 26.34 5.56
CA MET A 111 -5.63 25.85 5.36
C MET A 111 -6.51 25.96 6.62
N TYR A 112 -5.98 26.55 7.71
CA TYR A 112 -6.64 26.63 9.00
C TYR A 112 -7.02 28.05 9.39
N SER A 113 -6.51 29.09 8.73
CA SER A 113 -6.82 30.49 9.02
C SER A 113 -6.67 31.40 7.80
N ASN A 114 -7.23 32.61 7.91
CA ASN A 114 -7.01 33.70 6.93
C ASN A 114 -5.77 34.55 7.25
N TYR A 115 -4.96 34.16 8.25
CA TYR A 115 -3.75 34.90 8.57
C TYR A 115 -2.67 34.65 7.51
N THR A 116 -1.87 35.68 7.26
CA THR A 116 -0.77 35.58 6.30
C THR A 116 0.55 35.34 7.04
N TYR A 117 1.15 34.18 6.79
CA TYR A 117 2.45 33.80 7.35
C TYR A 117 3.54 33.85 6.27
N SER A 118 4.77 34.14 6.70
CA SER A 118 5.94 34.11 5.82
C SER A 118 6.89 33.02 6.27
N PHE A 119 7.45 32.27 5.33
CA PHE A 119 8.55 31.36 5.64
C PHE A 119 9.79 32.17 6.04
N PRO A 120 10.46 31.84 7.15
CA PRO A 120 11.79 32.37 7.43
C PRO A 120 12.82 31.68 6.51
N ASN A 121 14.04 32.23 6.46
CA ASN A 121 15.16 31.61 5.73
C ASN A 121 15.47 30.19 6.25
N SER A 122 15.21 29.92 7.53
CA SER A 122 15.38 28.61 8.14
C SER A 122 14.42 28.45 9.32
N GLY A 123 14.05 27.21 9.60
CA GLY A 123 13.20 26.86 10.74
C GLY A 123 11.70 27.02 10.48
N ALA A 124 10.93 27.07 11.56
CA ALA A 124 9.47 27.14 11.54
C ALA A 124 8.95 28.56 11.29
N ALA A 125 7.84 28.69 10.56
CA ALA A 125 7.13 29.96 10.47
C ALA A 125 6.59 30.37 11.85
N LYS A 126 6.86 31.61 12.28
CA LYS A 126 6.45 32.11 13.60
C LYS A 126 4.92 32.13 13.70
N GLY A 127 4.40 31.54 14.78
CA GLY A 127 2.95 31.46 15.02
C GLY A 127 2.26 30.27 14.37
N MET A 128 3.03 29.37 13.74
CA MET A 128 2.51 28.17 13.10
C MET A 128 3.04 26.89 13.75
N ASN A 129 2.23 25.84 13.67
CA ASN A 129 2.56 24.49 14.09
C ASN A 129 2.63 23.55 12.88
N ILE A 130 3.30 22.41 13.06
CA ILE A 130 3.10 21.24 12.19
C ILE A 130 1.82 20.59 12.67
N GLU A 131 0.85 20.48 11.76
CA GLU A 131 -0.44 19.91 12.06
C GLU A 131 -0.59 18.54 11.40
N HIS A 132 -0.96 17.54 12.19
CA HIS A 132 -1.38 16.24 11.69
C HIS A 132 -2.87 16.31 11.35
N SER A 133 -3.21 16.44 10.06
CA SER A 133 -4.61 16.58 9.66
C SER A 133 -5.45 15.41 10.19
N VAL A 134 -4.96 14.17 10.09
CA VAL A 134 -5.46 13.05 10.91
C VAL A 134 -4.75 13.09 12.27
N PRO A 135 -5.45 13.24 13.42
CA PRO A 135 -4.78 13.50 14.69
C PRO A 135 -3.88 12.36 15.18
N LYS A 136 -2.65 12.68 15.59
CA LYS A 136 -1.65 11.69 16.10
C LYS A 136 -2.16 10.75 17.20
N SER A 137 -3.04 11.26 18.07
CA SER A 137 -3.67 10.46 19.13
C SER A 137 -4.55 9.31 18.61
N TRP A 138 -4.95 9.34 17.34
CA TRP A 138 -5.83 8.34 16.72
C TRP A 138 -5.15 7.01 16.40
N TRP A 139 -3.81 6.95 16.41
CA TRP A 139 -3.04 5.71 16.30
C TRP A 139 -2.13 5.46 17.52
N GLY A 140 -2.31 6.24 18.59
CA GLY A 140 -1.63 6.00 19.87
C GLY A 140 -0.16 6.39 19.90
N ASP A 141 0.32 7.20 18.95
CA ASP A 141 1.67 7.74 18.98
C ASP A 141 1.73 8.93 19.96
N SER A 142 1.67 8.67 21.26
CA SER A 142 1.75 9.70 22.30
C SER A 142 3.17 9.91 22.84
N ASN A 143 4.10 9.02 22.49
CA ASN A 143 5.44 9.02 23.06
C ASN A 143 6.34 9.92 22.22
N TYR A 144 7.09 10.79 22.90
CA TYR A 144 8.14 11.60 22.32
C TYR A 144 9.47 11.05 22.84
N ASP A 145 10.26 10.47 21.94
CA ASP A 145 11.56 9.88 22.23
C ASP A 145 12.67 10.79 21.69
N ASP A 146 13.39 11.50 22.55
CA ASP A 146 14.48 12.38 22.10
C ASP A 146 15.83 11.67 21.93
N THR A 147 15.88 10.34 22.08
CA THR A 147 17.12 9.57 21.95
C THR A 147 17.60 9.45 20.51
N THR A 148 16.70 9.56 19.53
CA THR A 148 17.04 9.62 18.10
C THR A 148 16.75 11.02 17.55
N PRO A 149 17.76 11.88 17.37
CA PRO A 149 17.56 13.25 16.92
C PRO A 149 16.79 13.32 15.59
N GLY A 150 15.71 14.12 15.57
CA GLY A 150 14.86 14.28 14.39
C GLY A 150 13.78 13.21 14.21
N TYR A 151 13.85 12.09 14.94
CA TYR A 151 12.91 10.97 14.80
C TYR A 151 12.25 10.59 16.13
N PRO A 152 11.46 11.50 16.74
CA PRO A 152 10.97 11.30 18.09
C PRO A 152 9.74 10.40 18.21
N TYR A 153 9.21 9.91 17.10
CA TYR A 153 7.95 9.19 16.99
C TYR A 153 8.14 7.80 16.41
N GLN A 154 7.28 6.88 16.85
CA GLN A 154 7.39 5.47 16.50
C GLN A 154 6.82 5.18 15.11
N TYR A 155 5.68 5.77 14.77
CA TYR A 155 4.88 5.39 13.60
C TYR A 155 5.20 6.25 12.38
N ASP A 156 5.22 5.64 11.20
CA ASP A 156 5.49 6.32 9.93
C ASP A 156 4.48 7.43 9.63
N ALA A 157 3.21 7.22 10.01
CA ALA A 157 2.14 8.22 9.96
C ALA A 157 2.49 9.55 10.65
N SER A 158 3.39 9.54 11.64
CA SER A 158 3.82 10.76 12.34
C SER A 158 4.79 11.61 11.52
N TYR A 159 5.34 11.08 10.44
CA TYR A 159 6.31 11.74 9.54
C TYR A 159 5.77 11.97 8.13
N ASP A 160 4.57 11.51 7.81
CA ASP A 160 4.08 11.51 6.43
C ASP A 160 3.45 12.84 6.00
N LEU A 161 4.22 13.59 5.23
CA LEU A 161 3.86 14.89 4.67
C LEU A 161 2.72 14.82 3.66
N GLN A 162 2.16 13.66 3.33
CA GLN A 162 0.89 13.63 2.61
C GLN A 162 -0.29 14.14 3.45
N HIS A 163 -0.21 14.09 4.80
CA HIS A 163 -1.25 14.65 5.70
C HIS A 163 -0.73 15.62 6.78
N LEU A 164 0.60 15.80 6.91
CA LEU A 164 1.16 16.88 7.72
C LEU A 164 1.14 18.20 6.96
N VAL A 165 0.66 19.26 7.58
CA VAL A 165 0.53 20.59 6.95
C VAL A 165 0.94 21.70 7.92
N PRO A 166 1.41 22.86 7.44
CA PRO A 166 1.61 24.02 8.29
C PRO A 166 0.24 24.64 8.64
N ALA A 167 0.00 24.89 9.92
CA ALA A 167 -1.26 25.48 10.39
C ALA A 167 -1.03 26.63 11.36
N ASP A 168 -1.91 27.64 11.34
CA ASP A 168 -2.05 28.62 12.43
C ASP A 168 -2.12 27.92 13.80
N ALA A 169 -1.30 28.36 14.75
CA ALA A 169 -1.17 27.67 16.04
C ALA A 169 -2.46 27.73 16.88
N SER A 170 -3.24 28.81 16.78
CA SER A 170 -4.51 28.93 17.51
C SER A 170 -5.59 28.03 16.91
N ALA A 171 -5.70 27.98 15.58
CA ALA A 171 -6.62 27.09 14.89
C ALA A 171 -6.27 25.61 15.09
N ASN A 172 -4.98 25.26 15.05
CA ASN A 172 -4.52 23.90 15.41
C ASN A 172 -4.94 23.55 16.85
N SER A 173 -4.63 24.43 17.81
CA SER A 173 -5.00 24.20 19.22
C SER A 173 -6.51 24.03 19.42
N ALA A 174 -7.32 24.79 18.68
CA ALA A 174 -8.78 24.66 18.69
C ALA A 174 -9.26 23.33 18.07
N LYS A 175 -8.66 22.92 16.93
CA LYS A 175 -8.99 21.69 16.21
C LYS A 175 -8.74 20.44 17.05
N SER A 176 -7.70 20.45 17.91
CA SER A 176 -7.42 19.38 18.86
C SER A 176 -7.37 18.02 18.15
N ASN A 177 -8.03 16.99 18.69
CA ASN A 177 -8.17 15.67 18.07
C ASN A 177 -9.59 15.38 17.56
N TYR A 178 -10.40 16.42 17.32
CA TYR A 178 -11.79 16.25 16.93
C TYR A 178 -11.93 15.66 15.52
N PRO A 179 -12.92 14.78 15.29
CA PRO A 179 -13.20 14.24 13.97
C PRO A 179 -13.72 15.31 13.02
N LEU A 180 -13.56 15.08 11.72
CA LEU A 180 -14.17 15.91 10.70
C LEU A 180 -15.69 15.82 10.80
N GLY A 181 -16.37 16.94 10.55
CA GLY A 181 -17.82 16.97 10.42
C GLY A 181 -18.37 18.38 10.30
N GLU A 182 -19.67 18.49 10.02
CA GLU A 182 -20.36 19.77 9.88
C GLU A 182 -20.75 20.29 11.27
N VAL A 183 -20.23 21.47 11.65
CA VAL A 183 -20.45 22.05 12.97
C VAL A 183 -21.75 22.84 12.97
N VAL A 184 -22.63 22.54 13.94
CA VAL A 184 -23.92 23.20 14.13
C VAL A 184 -23.77 24.43 15.02
N THR A 185 -23.07 24.29 16.14
CA THR A 185 -22.82 25.39 17.08
C THR A 185 -21.33 25.55 17.29
N ALA A 186 -20.76 26.63 16.76
CA ALA A 186 -19.33 26.91 16.86
C ALA A 186 -18.94 27.40 18.26
N SER A 187 -17.87 26.81 18.82
CA SER A 187 -17.14 27.34 19.97
C SER A 187 -15.84 28.05 19.55
N PHE A 188 -15.38 27.80 18.32
CA PHE A 188 -14.31 28.51 17.63
C PHE A 188 -14.68 28.65 16.16
N ASP A 189 -14.51 29.84 15.61
CA ASP A 189 -14.69 30.12 14.17
C ASP A 189 -13.78 31.29 13.80
N ASN A 190 -12.85 31.07 12.86
CA ASN A 190 -11.98 32.12 12.33
C ASN A 190 -12.24 32.39 10.82
N GLY A 191 -13.37 31.92 10.30
CA GLY A 191 -13.75 32.02 8.89
C GLY A 191 -13.09 30.99 7.96
N VAL A 192 -12.12 30.19 8.46
CA VAL A 192 -11.48 29.10 7.70
C VAL A 192 -11.58 27.76 8.43
N SER A 193 -11.50 27.79 9.75
CA SER A 193 -11.66 26.65 10.64
C SER A 193 -12.81 26.93 11.59
N LYS A 194 -13.71 25.96 11.70
CA LYS A 194 -14.78 25.97 12.69
C LYS A 194 -14.65 24.73 13.59
N VAL A 195 -14.74 24.93 14.89
CA VAL A 195 -14.79 23.86 15.89
C VAL A 195 -15.99 24.09 16.77
N GLY A 196 -16.71 23.04 17.10
CA GLY A 196 -17.88 23.14 17.95
C GLY A 196 -18.69 21.85 17.96
N THR A 197 -19.93 21.95 18.43
CA THR A 197 -20.81 20.78 18.52
C THR A 197 -21.54 20.54 17.19
N GLY A 198 -21.68 19.27 16.83
CA GLY A 198 -22.52 18.80 15.74
C GLY A 198 -22.82 17.32 15.93
N TYR A 199 -23.17 16.61 14.85
CA TYR A 199 -23.59 15.20 14.95
C TYR A 199 -22.70 14.27 14.12
N ALA A 200 -22.22 13.21 14.77
CA ALA A 200 -21.56 12.09 14.12
C ALA A 200 -22.19 10.77 14.59
N ASN A 201 -22.48 9.86 13.65
CA ASN A 201 -23.20 8.60 13.95
C ASN A 201 -24.50 8.80 14.76
N GLY A 202 -25.23 9.89 14.48
CA GLY A 202 -26.47 10.24 15.19
C GLY A 202 -26.29 10.72 16.63
N LYS A 203 -25.05 10.98 17.08
CA LYS A 203 -24.73 11.45 18.43
C LYS A 203 -24.10 12.83 18.40
N ALA A 204 -24.47 13.67 19.36
CA ALA A 204 -23.82 14.97 19.55
C ALA A 204 -22.36 14.77 19.98
N THR A 205 -21.43 15.46 19.31
CA THR A 205 -20.00 15.43 19.61
C THR A 205 -19.34 16.73 19.16
N ASN A 206 -18.10 16.97 19.60
CA ASN A 206 -17.28 18.04 19.06
C ASN A 206 -16.69 17.60 17.71
N LEU A 207 -16.70 18.52 16.75
CA LEU A 207 -16.27 18.33 15.37
C LEU A 207 -15.35 19.47 14.95
N PHE A 208 -14.50 19.19 13.97
CA PHE A 208 -13.76 20.18 13.20
C PHE A 208 -14.33 20.24 11.77
N GLU A 209 -14.63 21.45 11.31
CA GLU A 209 -15.09 21.75 9.96
C GLU A 209 -14.13 22.74 9.30
N PRO A 210 -13.39 22.35 8.25
CA PRO A 210 -12.64 23.29 7.43
C PRO A 210 -13.58 24.09 6.51
N ALA A 211 -13.09 25.21 5.97
CA ALA A 211 -13.78 25.96 4.93
C ALA A 211 -14.11 25.09 3.72
N ASP A 212 -15.16 25.45 3.00
CA ASP A 212 -15.64 24.68 1.86
C ASP A 212 -14.57 24.45 0.78
N GLU A 213 -13.65 25.41 0.59
CA GLU A 213 -12.52 25.33 -0.36
C GLU A 213 -11.40 24.34 0.01
N TYR A 214 -11.47 23.74 1.20
CA TYR A 214 -10.50 22.73 1.66
C TYR A 214 -11.17 21.40 2.03
N LYS A 215 -12.49 21.28 1.93
CA LYS A 215 -13.19 20.05 2.35
C LYS A 215 -12.71 18.83 1.55
N GLY A 216 -12.44 19.02 0.26
CA GLY A 216 -11.90 18.00 -0.65
C GLY A 216 -10.47 17.60 -0.30
N ASP A 217 -9.63 18.57 0.06
CA ASP A 217 -8.26 18.34 0.52
C ASP A 217 -8.22 17.46 1.77
N PHE A 218 -9.00 17.82 2.80
CA PHE A 218 -9.13 17.02 4.02
C PHE A 218 -9.69 15.65 3.71
N ALA A 219 -10.64 15.55 2.79
CA ALA A 219 -11.16 14.25 2.38
C ALA A 219 -10.09 13.38 1.74
N ARG A 220 -9.34 13.88 0.77
CA ARG A 220 -8.28 13.13 0.09
C ARG A 220 -7.10 12.82 1.02
N MET A 221 -6.77 13.67 1.99
CA MET A 221 -5.79 13.37 3.04
C MET A 221 -6.25 12.23 3.95
N TYR A 222 -7.51 12.24 4.40
CA TYR A 222 -8.06 11.16 5.25
C TYR A 222 -8.22 9.84 4.48
N LEU A 223 -8.71 9.87 3.23
CA LEU A 223 -8.84 8.70 2.36
C LEU A 223 -7.46 8.08 2.09
N TYR A 224 -6.46 8.91 1.79
CA TYR A 224 -5.07 8.48 1.69
C TYR A 224 -4.59 7.82 2.98
N PHE A 225 -4.82 8.47 4.12
CA PHE A 225 -4.33 7.99 5.42
C PHE A 225 -4.86 6.60 5.76
N VAL A 226 -6.17 6.37 5.63
CA VAL A 226 -6.78 5.04 5.90
C VAL A 226 -6.41 3.97 4.87
N THR A 227 -5.92 4.38 3.70
CA THR A 227 -5.35 3.48 2.70
C THR A 227 -3.92 3.10 3.07
N CYS A 228 -3.07 4.11 3.26
CA CYS A 228 -1.65 3.93 3.57
C CYS A 228 -1.44 3.15 4.86
N TYR A 229 -2.22 3.41 5.91
CA TYR A 229 -2.06 2.82 7.24
C TYR A 229 -3.21 1.85 7.60
N GLN A 230 -3.68 1.06 6.63
CA GLN A 230 -4.87 0.20 6.81
C GLN A 230 -4.75 -0.84 7.94
N ASP A 231 -3.52 -1.14 8.38
CA ASP A 231 -3.18 -2.16 9.38
C ASP A 231 -2.95 -1.57 10.79
N TYR A 232 -3.15 -0.26 10.96
CA TYR A 232 -3.01 0.40 12.25
C TYR A 232 -4.17 0.06 13.21
N ALA A 233 -3.86 0.09 14.51
CA ALA A 233 -4.84 -0.02 15.57
C ALA A 233 -5.36 1.37 15.96
N TRP A 234 -6.62 1.66 15.62
CA TRP A 234 -7.24 2.95 15.87
C TRP A 234 -7.55 3.15 17.35
N LYS A 235 -7.35 4.38 17.84
CA LYS A 235 -7.48 4.80 19.24
C LYS A 235 -8.30 6.09 19.35
N SER A 236 -8.69 6.44 20.56
CA SER A 236 -9.34 7.73 20.86
C SER A 236 -10.56 7.99 19.96
N LEU A 237 -10.70 9.20 19.41
CA LEU A 237 -11.82 9.63 18.58
C LEU A 237 -11.80 9.07 17.15
N ALA A 238 -10.78 8.30 16.76
CA ALA A 238 -10.68 7.68 15.44
C ALA A 238 -11.92 6.86 15.08
N THR A 239 -12.46 6.11 16.04
CA THR A 239 -13.65 5.26 15.84
C THR A 239 -14.92 6.04 15.52
N THR A 240 -14.91 7.38 15.63
CA THR A 240 -15.98 8.25 15.13
C THR A 240 -16.08 8.22 13.62
N MET A 241 -14.96 8.04 12.89
CA MET A 241 -14.91 7.98 11.43
C MET A 241 -14.38 6.65 10.88
N PHE A 242 -13.49 5.98 11.63
CA PHE A 242 -12.77 4.79 11.19
C PHE A 242 -13.38 3.51 11.80
N ALA A 243 -13.19 2.40 11.11
CA ALA A 243 -13.53 1.05 11.55
C ALA A 243 -12.25 0.25 11.78
N GLN A 244 -12.22 -0.61 12.81
CA GLN A 244 -11.07 -1.46 13.12
C GLN A 244 -11.05 -2.70 12.19
N ASN A 245 -10.79 -2.47 10.91
CA ASN A 245 -10.63 -3.48 9.87
C ASN A 245 -9.75 -2.94 8.72
N SER A 246 -9.25 -3.85 7.87
CA SER A 246 -8.47 -3.50 6.68
C SER A 246 -9.32 -2.92 5.54
N TYR A 247 -10.60 -3.29 5.47
CA TYR A 247 -11.59 -2.72 4.56
C TYR A 247 -12.98 -2.76 5.20
N PRO A 248 -13.80 -1.69 5.08
CA PRO A 248 -13.50 -0.42 4.38
C PRO A 248 -12.58 0.53 5.16
N THR A 249 -12.17 0.22 6.39
CA THR A 249 -11.41 1.07 7.34
C THR A 249 -12.14 2.35 7.76
N LEU A 250 -13.21 2.72 7.06
CA LEU A 250 -14.14 3.79 7.40
C LEU A 250 -15.43 3.19 7.95
N ASN A 251 -16.04 3.84 8.94
CA ASN A 251 -17.44 3.55 9.28
C ASN A 251 -18.38 4.32 8.34
N ALA A 252 -19.70 4.08 8.45
CA ALA A 252 -20.68 4.70 7.57
C ALA A 252 -20.65 6.25 7.61
N TYR A 253 -20.39 6.85 8.78
CA TYR A 253 -20.27 8.30 8.91
C TYR A 253 -19.00 8.83 8.20
N GLY A 254 -17.84 8.23 8.46
CA GLY A 254 -16.59 8.63 7.82
C GLY A 254 -16.68 8.48 6.30
N GLN A 255 -17.15 7.34 5.81
CA GLN A 255 -17.30 7.09 4.38
C GLN A 255 -18.24 8.10 3.72
N SER A 256 -19.42 8.34 4.29
CA SER A 256 -20.39 9.29 3.72
C SER A 256 -19.87 10.74 3.71
N LEU A 257 -19.23 11.19 4.79
CA LEU A 257 -18.68 12.55 4.88
C LEU A 257 -17.54 12.75 3.88
N LEU A 258 -16.57 11.84 3.85
CA LEU A 258 -15.39 11.98 3.00
C LEU A 258 -15.76 11.90 1.52
N LEU A 259 -16.68 11.01 1.12
CA LEU A 259 -17.19 10.95 -0.26
C LEU A 259 -17.96 12.22 -0.64
N LYS A 260 -18.81 12.74 0.27
CA LYS A 260 -19.53 14.00 0.05
C LYS A 260 -18.54 15.13 -0.23
N TRP A 261 -17.56 15.31 0.64
CA TRP A 261 -16.58 16.40 0.51
C TRP A 261 -15.67 16.23 -0.70
N HIS A 262 -15.19 15.01 -0.98
CA HIS A 262 -14.41 14.70 -2.18
C HIS A 262 -15.13 15.07 -3.48
N ARG A 263 -16.44 14.79 -3.58
CA ARG A 263 -17.25 15.08 -4.77
C ARG A 263 -17.62 16.56 -4.90
N GLN A 264 -17.77 17.26 -3.77
CA GLN A 264 -18.17 18.68 -3.75
C GLN A 264 -17.02 19.64 -3.96
N ASP A 265 -15.80 19.23 -3.60
CA ASP A 265 -14.58 20.03 -3.72
C ASP A 265 -13.51 19.25 -4.52
N PRO A 266 -13.47 19.43 -5.86
CA PRO A 266 -12.54 18.74 -6.76
C PRO A 266 -11.07 19.01 -6.45
N VAL A 267 -10.17 18.21 -7.02
CA VAL A 267 -8.73 18.44 -6.88
C VAL A 267 -8.33 19.81 -7.42
N SER A 268 -7.61 20.56 -6.59
CA SER A 268 -7.06 21.88 -6.93
C SER A 268 -5.61 21.79 -7.42
N GLN A 269 -5.14 22.83 -8.14
CA GLN A 269 -3.73 22.91 -8.54
C GLN A 269 -2.78 22.89 -7.33
N LYS A 270 -3.20 23.51 -6.22
CA LYS A 270 -2.49 23.50 -4.94
C LYS A 270 -2.18 22.08 -4.47
N GLU A 271 -3.15 21.18 -4.56
CA GLU A 271 -2.96 19.79 -4.16
C GLU A 271 -2.02 19.03 -5.08
N ILE A 272 -2.11 19.27 -6.40
CA ILE A 272 -1.22 18.67 -7.38
C ILE A 272 0.23 19.11 -7.12
N ASP A 273 0.46 20.40 -6.91
CA ASP A 273 1.78 20.97 -6.62
C ASP A 273 2.33 20.44 -5.31
N ARG A 274 1.50 20.39 -4.27
CA ARG A 274 1.85 19.82 -2.97
C ARG A 274 2.22 18.34 -3.08
N ASN A 275 1.43 17.54 -3.78
CA ASN A 275 1.68 16.11 -3.97
C ASN A 275 2.99 15.87 -4.74
N ASN A 276 3.27 16.66 -5.78
CA ASN A 276 4.54 16.64 -6.51
C ASN A 276 5.73 17.01 -5.62
N ALA A 277 5.61 18.07 -4.83
CA ALA A 277 6.66 18.51 -3.91
C ALA A 277 6.94 17.42 -2.86
N VAL A 278 5.92 16.90 -2.18
CA VAL A 278 6.09 15.84 -1.16
C VAL A 278 6.73 14.59 -1.75
N TYR A 279 6.30 14.17 -2.95
CA TYR A 279 6.87 13.02 -3.65
C TYR A 279 8.39 13.16 -3.85
N SER A 280 8.87 14.36 -4.21
CA SER A 280 10.30 14.61 -4.42
C SER A 280 11.17 14.41 -3.16
N PHE A 281 10.56 14.45 -1.97
CA PHE A 281 11.24 14.21 -0.69
C PHE A 281 11.00 12.82 -0.11
N GLN A 282 9.77 12.31 -0.19
CA GLN A 282 9.39 11.08 0.51
C GLN A 282 9.23 9.85 -0.40
N GLY A 283 9.10 10.04 -1.71
CA GLY A 283 8.88 8.96 -2.67
C GLY A 283 7.47 8.36 -2.67
N ASN A 284 6.53 8.86 -1.86
CA ASN A 284 5.12 8.46 -1.88
C ASN A 284 4.21 9.55 -2.45
N ARG A 285 3.12 9.14 -3.10
CA ARG A 285 2.11 10.02 -3.71
C ARG A 285 0.73 9.76 -3.13
N ASN A 286 -0.13 10.77 -3.04
CA ASN A 286 -1.55 10.56 -2.76
C ASN A 286 -2.29 10.18 -4.06
N PRO A 287 -2.73 8.91 -4.23
CA PRO A 287 -3.40 8.44 -5.44
C PRO A 287 -4.74 9.13 -5.68
N TYR A 288 -5.37 9.69 -4.65
CA TYR A 288 -6.66 10.35 -4.76
C TYR A 288 -6.55 11.81 -5.22
N ILE A 289 -5.33 12.36 -5.26
CA ILE A 289 -5.03 13.63 -5.94
C ILE A 289 -4.71 13.35 -7.41
N ASP A 290 -3.86 12.35 -7.68
CA ASP A 290 -3.43 12.00 -9.02
C ASP A 290 -4.56 11.34 -9.85
N TYR A 291 -5.32 10.42 -9.26
CA TYR A 291 -6.47 9.73 -9.87
C TYR A 291 -7.72 9.85 -8.97
N PRO A 292 -8.41 11.01 -8.96
CA PRO A 292 -9.49 11.28 -8.01
C PRO A 292 -10.63 10.24 -8.07
N ASN A 293 -10.98 9.80 -9.27
CA ASN A 293 -12.04 8.79 -9.48
C ASN A 293 -11.72 7.44 -8.81
N MET A 294 -10.45 7.15 -8.48
CA MET A 294 -10.07 5.92 -7.78
C MET A 294 -10.80 5.77 -6.43
N VAL A 295 -11.20 6.87 -5.79
CA VAL A 295 -12.01 6.87 -4.57
C VAL A 295 -13.34 6.12 -4.78
N GLU A 296 -13.97 6.31 -5.95
CA GLU A 296 -15.28 5.72 -6.27
C GLU A 296 -15.19 4.20 -6.41
N TYR A 297 -14.06 3.69 -6.91
CA TYR A 297 -13.79 2.25 -7.06
C TYR A 297 -13.50 1.55 -5.73
N ILE A 298 -13.17 2.31 -4.67
CA ILE A 298 -12.86 1.75 -3.35
C ILE A 298 -14.04 1.88 -2.39
N TRP A 299 -14.70 3.03 -2.33
CA TRP A 299 -15.77 3.29 -1.36
C TRP A 299 -17.06 3.82 -1.96
N GLY A 300 -17.06 4.19 -3.24
CA GLY A 300 -18.16 4.93 -3.85
C GLY A 300 -19.17 4.08 -4.58
N ASP A 301 -19.73 4.64 -5.64
CA ASP A 301 -20.73 3.96 -6.47
C ASP A 301 -20.12 2.98 -7.48
N SER A 302 -18.78 3.02 -7.63
CA SER A 302 -18.05 2.26 -8.64
C SER A 302 -17.35 1.02 -8.08
N ILE A 303 -17.64 0.63 -6.83
CA ILE A 303 -17.04 -0.56 -6.18
C ILE A 303 -17.34 -1.89 -6.90
N GLY A 304 -18.42 -1.92 -7.69
CA GLY A 304 -18.78 -3.07 -8.54
C GLY A 304 -18.08 -3.09 -9.90
N TYR A 305 -17.30 -2.06 -10.23
CA TYR A 305 -16.53 -1.96 -11.46
C TYR A 305 -15.04 -2.01 -11.14
N GLU A 306 -14.25 -2.40 -12.13
CA GLU A 306 -12.80 -2.45 -12.01
C GLU A 306 -12.17 -1.12 -12.36
N PHE A 307 -11.18 -0.72 -11.57
CA PHE A 307 -10.40 0.46 -11.84
C PHE A 307 -9.52 0.26 -13.08
N SER A 308 -9.52 1.27 -13.96
CA SER A 308 -8.52 1.41 -15.02
C SER A 308 -7.97 2.82 -15.07
N PHE A 309 -6.66 2.94 -15.28
CA PHE A 309 -6.02 4.24 -15.47
C PHE A 309 -6.48 4.94 -16.75
N SER A 310 -6.93 4.15 -17.74
CA SER A 310 -7.52 4.67 -18.98
C SER A 310 -8.97 5.17 -18.81
N GLY A 311 -9.62 4.81 -17.70
CA GLY A 311 -11.06 5.00 -17.52
C GLY A 311 -11.93 4.07 -18.38
N ALA A 312 -11.34 3.13 -19.13
CA ALA A 312 -12.08 2.13 -19.89
C ALA A 312 -12.48 0.94 -19.01
N HIS A 313 -13.74 0.53 -19.09
CA HIS A 313 -14.19 -0.74 -18.52
C HIS A 313 -13.89 -1.88 -19.51
N SER A 314 -13.15 -2.89 -19.07
CA SER A 314 -12.95 -4.11 -19.86
C SER A 314 -14.20 -4.99 -19.78
N THR A 315 -14.81 -5.29 -20.94
CA THR A 315 -15.91 -6.24 -21.07
C THR A 315 -15.42 -7.66 -21.37
N THR A 316 -14.10 -7.86 -21.51
CA THR A 316 -13.52 -9.15 -21.86
C THR A 316 -13.67 -10.12 -20.68
N PRO A 317 -14.18 -11.35 -20.89
CA PRO A 317 -14.24 -12.34 -19.83
C PRO A 317 -12.85 -12.82 -19.42
N SER A 318 -12.62 -12.97 -18.12
CA SER A 318 -11.33 -13.45 -17.61
C SER A 318 -11.46 -14.14 -16.25
N ILE A 319 -10.42 -14.89 -15.88
CA ILE A 319 -10.23 -15.44 -14.54
C ILE A 319 -8.93 -14.89 -13.95
N THR A 320 -8.97 -14.51 -12.69
CA THR A 320 -7.81 -14.15 -11.88
C THR A 320 -7.68 -15.13 -10.72
N VAL A 321 -6.46 -15.50 -10.38
CA VAL A 321 -6.12 -16.45 -9.32
C VAL A 321 -5.16 -15.79 -8.34
N SER A 322 -5.26 -16.08 -7.04
CA SER A 322 -4.39 -15.47 -6.02
C SER A 322 -2.93 -15.89 -6.10
N SER A 323 -2.63 -17.00 -6.80
CA SER A 323 -1.29 -17.50 -7.06
C SER A 323 -1.28 -18.37 -8.32
N ASN A 324 -0.18 -18.39 -9.06
CA ASN A 324 0.04 -19.33 -10.16
C ASN A 324 0.72 -20.64 -9.71
N LEU A 325 1.00 -20.79 -8.40
CA LEU A 325 1.60 -21.96 -7.77
C LEU A 325 0.91 -22.28 -6.44
N ILE A 326 0.60 -23.55 -6.23
CA ILE A 326 0.26 -24.13 -4.94
C ILE A 326 1.35 -25.13 -4.57
N ASP A 327 2.18 -24.77 -3.58
CA ASP A 327 3.19 -25.65 -3.02
C ASP A 327 2.73 -26.22 -1.67
N PHE A 328 2.50 -27.54 -1.65
CA PHE A 328 2.15 -28.27 -0.44
C PHE A 328 3.37 -28.50 0.47
N GLY A 329 4.59 -28.26 -0.02
CA GLY A 329 5.83 -28.49 0.72
C GLY A 329 6.05 -29.98 1.01
N TYR A 330 6.58 -30.29 2.19
CA TYR A 330 6.85 -31.66 2.61
C TYR A 330 5.72 -32.21 3.48
N ILE A 331 5.31 -33.45 3.21
CA ILE A 331 4.42 -34.24 4.06
C ILE A 331 5.01 -35.63 4.31
N ALA A 332 4.57 -36.29 5.39
CA ALA A 332 4.99 -37.67 5.67
C ALA A 332 4.19 -38.67 4.82
N ASP A 333 4.81 -39.81 4.51
CA ASP A 333 4.15 -40.92 3.83
C ASP A 333 2.87 -41.36 4.56
N GLY A 334 1.80 -41.62 3.79
CA GLY A 334 0.46 -41.95 4.30
C GLY A 334 -0.34 -40.76 4.86
N THR A 335 0.14 -39.52 4.72
CA THR A 335 -0.60 -38.30 5.14
C THR A 335 -1.14 -37.52 3.95
N SER A 336 -2.03 -36.56 4.22
CA SER A 336 -2.57 -35.65 3.22
C SER A 336 -2.57 -34.20 3.73
N LYS A 337 -2.61 -33.25 2.81
CA LYS A 337 -2.67 -31.81 3.12
C LYS A 337 -3.66 -31.13 2.21
N GLN A 338 -4.38 -30.15 2.75
CA GLN A 338 -5.30 -29.30 1.99
C GLN A 338 -4.86 -27.85 2.07
N THR A 339 -5.21 -27.10 1.04
CA THR A 339 -5.02 -25.65 0.96
C THR A 339 -6.09 -25.04 0.06
N GLU A 340 -6.22 -23.73 0.09
CA GLU A 340 -7.21 -22.99 -0.70
C GLU A 340 -6.50 -22.02 -1.64
N ILE A 341 -7.07 -21.86 -2.83
CA ILE A 341 -6.69 -20.81 -3.77
C ILE A 341 -7.91 -19.93 -4.08
N TYR A 342 -7.75 -18.61 -3.97
CA TYR A 342 -8.83 -17.69 -4.31
C TYR A 342 -8.89 -17.50 -5.82
N ILE A 343 -10.08 -17.70 -6.39
CA ILE A 343 -10.37 -17.55 -7.81
C ILE A 343 -11.47 -16.51 -7.97
N LYS A 344 -11.22 -15.55 -8.86
CA LYS A 344 -12.15 -14.48 -9.22
C LYS A 344 -12.43 -14.54 -10.72
N GLY A 345 -13.70 -14.49 -11.10
CA GLY A 345 -14.12 -14.37 -12.50
C GLY A 345 -14.53 -12.94 -12.84
N ARG A 346 -14.52 -12.63 -14.13
CA ARG A 346 -14.92 -11.33 -14.69
C ARG A 346 -15.68 -11.55 -15.97
N ASN A 347 -16.81 -10.87 -16.14
CA ASN A 347 -17.70 -10.94 -17.30
C ASN A 347 -17.99 -12.37 -17.79
N LEU A 348 -17.91 -13.36 -16.89
CA LEU A 348 -18.21 -14.74 -17.24
C LEU A 348 -19.72 -14.88 -17.41
N THR A 349 -20.14 -15.63 -18.41
CA THR A 349 -21.53 -16.01 -18.65
C THR A 349 -21.72 -17.52 -18.60
N SER A 350 -20.62 -18.26 -18.75
CA SER A 350 -20.53 -19.71 -18.79
C SER A 350 -19.84 -20.24 -17.53
N THR A 351 -20.22 -21.45 -17.13
CA THR A 351 -19.57 -22.19 -16.04
C THR A 351 -18.08 -22.38 -16.30
N VAL A 352 -17.28 -22.23 -15.24
CA VAL A 352 -15.85 -22.55 -15.26
C VAL A 352 -15.65 -23.99 -14.80
N THR A 353 -15.03 -24.79 -15.65
CA THR A 353 -14.65 -26.18 -15.34
C THR A 353 -13.23 -26.21 -14.79
N VAL A 354 -13.04 -26.94 -13.70
CA VAL A 354 -11.74 -27.14 -13.05
C VAL A 354 -11.29 -28.58 -13.22
N GLN A 355 -10.05 -28.77 -13.67
CA GLN A 355 -9.46 -30.08 -13.92
C GLN A 355 -8.02 -30.15 -13.41
N ILE A 356 -7.58 -31.33 -12.97
CA ILE A 356 -6.18 -31.59 -12.66
C ILE A 356 -5.58 -32.41 -13.80
N LEU A 357 -4.49 -31.91 -14.37
CA LEU A 357 -3.78 -32.47 -15.51
C LEU A 357 -2.40 -33.03 -15.10
N ASN A 358 -1.75 -33.70 -16.05
CA ASN A 358 -0.41 -34.31 -15.98
C ASN A 358 -0.33 -35.62 -15.15
N ASP A 359 0.87 -36.21 -15.12
CA ASP A 359 1.09 -37.61 -14.72
C ASP A 359 0.78 -37.91 -13.26
N ASN A 360 1.03 -36.97 -12.32
CA ASN A 360 0.70 -37.18 -10.90
C ASN A 360 -0.72 -36.71 -10.52
N ARG A 361 -1.62 -36.46 -11.49
CA ARG A 361 -2.97 -35.93 -11.20
C ARG A 361 -3.78 -36.75 -10.19
N GLY A 362 -3.53 -38.06 -10.09
CA GLY A 362 -4.22 -38.94 -9.13
C GLY A 362 -3.88 -38.67 -7.66
N GLU A 363 -2.76 -37.99 -7.42
CA GLU A 363 -2.27 -37.63 -6.09
C GLU A 363 -2.86 -36.31 -5.59
N PHE A 364 -3.62 -35.61 -6.44
CA PHE A 364 -4.28 -34.35 -6.12
C PHE A 364 -5.78 -34.44 -6.37
N SER A 365 -6.58 -33.69 -5.61
CA SER A 365 -8.02 -33.56 -5.84
C SER A 365 -8.50 -32.14 -5.61
N VAL A 366 -9.64 -31.80 -6.22
CA VAL A 366 -10.24 -30.47 -6.14
C VAL A 366 -11.75 -30.59 -6.03
N THR A 367 -12.35 -29.81 -5.14
CA THR A 367 -13.80 -29.73 -4.96
C THR A 367 -14.20 -28.28 -4.68
N PRO A 368 -15.20 -27.72 -5.38
CA PRO A 368 -15.93 -28.28 -6.54
C PRO A 368 -15.12 -28.28 -7.85
N THR A 369 -15.51 -29.11 -8.83
CA THR A 369 -14.91 -29.15 -10.19
C THR A 369 -15.62 -28.25 -11.21
N SER A 370 -16.67 -27.55 -10.79
CA SER A 370 -17.50 -26.68 -11.62
C SER A 370 -17.89 -25.46 -10.80
N LEU A 371 -17.55 -24.28 -11.30
CA LEU A 371 -17.76 -22.99 -10.63
C LEU A 371 -18.75 -22.14 -11.42
N THR A 372 -19.71 -21.53 -10.73
CA THR A 372 -20.71 -20.71 -11.40
C THR A 372 -20.12 -19.35 -11.81
N ALA A 373 -20.53 -18.86 -12.97
CA ALA A 373 -20.11 -17.53 -13.42
C ALA A 373 -20.54 -16.44 -12.44
N ASP A 374 -21.74 -16.55 -11.85
CA ASP A 374 -22.29 -15.57 -10.91
C ASP A 374 -21.44 -15.46 -9.63
N GLU A 375 -21.13 -16.58 -8.97
CA GLU A 375 -20.27 -16.60 -7.77
C GLU A 375 -18.88 -16.05 -8.08
N LEU A 376 -18.29 -16.47 -9.19
CA LEU A 376 -16.97 -15.99 -9.61
C LEU A 376 -16.96 -14.48 -9.90
N ASN A 377 -17.97 -13.97 -10.62
CA ASN A 377 -18.10 -12.54 -10.94
C ASN A 377 -18.41 -11.69 -9.70
N THR A 378 -19.19 -12.19 -8.75
CA THR A 378 -19.66 -11.41 -7.59
C THR A 378 -18.69 -11.46 -6.41
N THR A 379 -18.45 -12.63 -5.83
CA THR A 379 -17.64 -12.79 -4.62
C THR A 379 -16.29 -13.46 -4.86
N GLY A 380 -16.12 -14.15 -5.99
CA GLY A 380 -15.05 -15.14 -6.13
C GLY A 380 -15.27 -16.33 -5.19
N ILE A 381 -14.34 -17.29 -5.22
CA ILE A 381 -14.40 -18.50 -4.39
C ILE A 381 -13.00 -18.89 -3.90
N ASN A 382 -12.90 -19.34 -2.64
CA ASN A 382 -11.73 -20.07 -2.15
C ASN A 382 -11.90 -21.55 -2.51
N LEU A 383 -11.16 -22.00 -3.51
CA LEU A 383 -11.24 -23.37 -3.99
C LEU A 383 -10.26 -24.27 -3.23
N THR A 384 -10.79 -25.28 -2.57
CA THR A 384 -9.98 -26.26 -1.82
C THR A 384 -9.31 -27.25 -2.75
N VAL A 385 -7.98 -27.35 -2.65
CA VAL A 385 -7.14 -28.33 -3.35
C VAL A 385 -6.48 -29.23 -2.31
N SER A 386 -6.55 -30.54 -2.53
CA SER A 386 -5.97 -31.55 -1.65
C SER A 386 -4.81 -32.26 -2.33
N PHE A 387 -3.78 -32.60 -1.55
CA PHE A 387 -2.66 -33.43 -1.92
C PHE A 387 -2.65 -34.68 -1.03
N SER A 388 -2.89 -35.84 -1.64
CA SER A 388 -3.04 -37.16 -0.99
C SER A 388 -2.23 -38.24 -1.72
N PRO A 389 -0.90 -38.11 -1.75
CA PRO A 389 -0.01 -38.95 -2.54
C PRO A 389 0.09 -40.39 -2.03
N GLN A 390 0.24 -41.36 -2.94
CA GLN A 390 0.39 -42.79 -2.62
C GLN A 390 1.85 -43.26 -2.59
N THR A 391 2.79 -42.44 -3.08
CA THR A 391 4.21 -42.82 -3.19
C THR A 391 5.13 -41.72 -2.67
N THR A 392 6.31 -42.13 -2.20
CA THR A 392 7.35 -41.19 -1.75
C THR A 392 7.99 -40.43 -2.92
N GLY A 393 8.57 -39.26 -2.65
CA GLY A 393 9.21 -38.42 -3.67
C GLY A 393 8.41 -37.17 -4.03
N SER A 394 8.83 -36.49 -5.10
CA SER A 394 8.20 -35.24 -5.57
C SER A 394 7.09 -35.52 -6.57
N HIS A 395 6.00 -34.78 -6.41
CA HIS A 395 4.77 -34.90 -7.21
C HIS A 395 4.39 -33.54 -7.76
N ASN A 396 4.11 -33.48 -9.06
CA ASN A 396 3.70 -32.24 -9.72
C ASN A 396 2.48 -32.47 -10.61
N ALA A 397 1.57 -31.50 -10.61
CA ALA A 397 0.39 -31.51 -11.47
C ALA A 397 0.03 -30.07 -11.89
N THR A 398 -0.98 -29.93 -12.74
CA THR A 398 -1.51 -28.61 -13.12
C THR A 398 -3.01 -28.56 -12.85
N LEU A 399 -3.45 -27.57 -12.07
CA LEU A 399 -4.86 -27.23 -11.95
C LEU A 399 -5.22 -26.27 -13.09
N ARG A 400 -6.08 -26.71 -14.00
CA ARG A 400 -6.53 -25.96 -15.16
C ARG A 400 -7.98 -25.52 -15.00
N LEU A 401 -8.23 -24.23 -15.22
CA LEU A 401 -9.55 -23.63 -15.33
C LEU A 401 -9.88 -23.33 -16.79
N THR A 402 -11.06 -23.73 -17.23
CA THR A 402 -11.56 -23.52 -18.60
C THR A 402 -13.00 -23.04 -18.58
N SER A 403 -13.37 -22.16 -19.51
CA SER A 403 -14.75 -21.73 -19.76
C SER A 403 -14.88 -21.37 -21.23
N ASN A 404 -16.10 -21.47 -21.77
CA ASN A 404 -16.40 -21.05 -23.14
C ASN A 404 -16.21 -19.54 -23.35
N ASP A 405 -16.19 -18.76 -22.26
CA ASP A 405 -15.99 -17.32 -22.34
C ASP A 405 -14.51 -16.92 -22.45
N LEU A 406 -13.58 -17.82 -22.12
CA LEU A 406 -12.15 -17.50 -22.02
C LEU A 406 -11.43 -17.76 -23.34
N GLU A 407 -10.59 -16.81 -23.76
CA GLU A 407 -9.71 -16.98 -24.93
C GLU A 407 -8.67 -18.09 -24.72
N SER A 408 -8.22 -18.29 -23.48
CA SER A 408 -7.26 -19.33 -23.10
C SER A 408 -7.54 -19.85 -21.69
N ALA A 409 -7.16 -21.11 -21.45
CA ALA A 409 -7.24 -21.70 -20.12
C ALA A 409 -6.32 -20.99 -19.12
N THR A 410 -6.71 -20.98 -17.84
CA THR A 410 -5.87 -20.50 -16.73
C THR A 410 -5.25 -21.69 -16.02
N ASP A 411 -3.93 -21.73 -15.91
CA ASP A 411 -3.19 -22.83 -15.31
C ASP A 411 -2.48 -22.41 -14.02
N ILE A 412 -2.56 -23.27 -13.01
CA ILE A 412 -1.86 -23.14 -11.73
C ILE A 412 -1.02 -24.40 -11.53
N ALA A 413 0.27 -24.22 -11.24
CA ALA A 413 1.16 -25.31 -10.92
C ALA A 413 0.85 -25.87 -9.52
N LEU A 414 0.85 -27.20 -9.38
CA LEU A 414 0.74 -27.89 -8.11
C LEU A 414 2.05 -28.63 -7.85
N SER A 415 2.61 -28.50 -6.64
CA SER A 415 3.81 -29.23 -6.21
C SER A 415 3.67 -29.74 -4.78
N GLY A 416 4.27 -30.89 -4.50
CA GLY A 416 4.39 -31.42 -3.15
C GLY A 416 5.42 -32.54 -3.09
N SER A 417 6.02 -32.76 -1.92
CA SER A 417 7.00 -33.82 -1.71
C SER A 417 6.65 -34.69 -0.52
N VAL A 418 6.76 -35.99 -0.69
CA VAL A 418 6.48 -36.99 0.34
C VAL A 418 7.78 -37.57 0.86
N LEU A 419 8.00 -37.42 2.16
CA LEU A 419 9.11 -38.02 2.87
C LEU A 419 8.68 -39.37 3.45
N SER A 420 9.52 -40.40 3.30
CA SER A 420 9.26 -41.70 3.91
C SER A 420 9.14 -41.57 5.43
N SER A 421 8.08 -42.14 6.00
CA SER A 421 7.87 -42.24 7.45
C SER A 421 8.93 -43.09 8.17
N GLN A 422 9.84 -43.75 7.43
CA GLN A 422 10.98 -44.47 8.00
C GLN A 422 12.16 -43.58 8.43
N VAL A 423 12.06 -42.25 8.34
CA VAL A 423 13.03 -41.37 8.99
C VAL A 423 12.63 -41.16 10.46
N SER A 424 12.66 -42.25 11.23
CA SER A 424 12.82 -42.16 12.68
C SER A 424 14.14 -41.46 12.96
N TYR A 425 14.16 -40.42 13.78
CA TYR A 425 15.41 -39.80 14.22
C TYR A 425 16.28 -40.89 14.87
N LEU A 426 17.50 -41.07 14.38
CA LEU A 426 18.46 -42.02 14.96
C LEU A 426 19.08 -41.39 16.20
N GLU A 427 18.84 -41.97 17.36
CA GLU A 427 19.46 -41.53 18.62
C GLU A 427 20.25 -42.66 19.28
N ILE A 428 21.30 -42.28 20.01
CA ILE A 428 22.10 -43.21 20.82
C ILE A 428 21.29 -43.51 22.08
N VAL A 429 20.99 -44.79 22.32
CA VAL A 429 20.23 -45.23 23.51
C VAL A 429 21.14 -45.96 24.49
N GLY A 430 20.78 -45.92 25.78
CA GLY A 430 21.47 -46.67 26.83
C GLY A 430 22.78 -46.06 27.35
N LEU A 431 23.27 -44.95 26.78
CA LEU A 431 24.42 -44.21 27.31
C LEU A 431 24.03 -43.11 28.29
N LYS A 432 24.73 -43.05 29.43
CA LYS A 432 24.66 -41.94 30.39
C LYS A 432 25.53 -40.78 29.92
N SER A 433 25.25 -39.57 30.40
CA SER A 433 26.11 -38.40 30.16
C SER A 433 27.44 -38.47 30.93
N THR A 434 27.51 -39.26 32.00
CA THR A 434 28.68 -39.38 32.89
C THR A 434 28.88 -40.82 33.37
N TYR A 435 30.13 -41.29 33.41
CA TYR A 435 30.55 -42.60 33.94
C TYR A 435 31.79 -42.49 34.82
N LYS A 436 31.92 -43.39 35.80
CA LYS A 436 33.16 -43.62 36.55
C LYS A 436 34.03 -44.63 35.82
N LYS A 437 35.35 -44.60 36.05
CA LYS A 437 36.26 -45.62 35.48
C LYS A 437 35.91 -47.05 35.89
N SER A 438 35.27 -47.23 37.05
CA SER A 438 34.83 -48.52 37.57
C SER A 438 33.53 -49.05 36.94
N ASP A 439 32.82 -48.24 36.15
CA ASP A 439 31.54 -48.65 35.57
C ASP A 439 31.74 -49.72 34.47
N SER A 440 30.81 -50.67 34.40
CA SER A 440 30.87 -51.77 33.43
C SER A 440 30.72 -51.27 31.97
N PRO A 441 31.31 -51.96 30.99
CA PRO A 441 31.10 -51.66 29.58
C PRO A 441 29.62 -51.68 29.17
N VAL A 442 29.23 -50.76 28.28
CA VAL A 442 27.87 -50.66 27.74
C VAL A 442 27.89 -50.88 26.24
N LEU A 443 27.01 -51.74 25.72
CA LEU A 443 26.87 -51.96 24.29
C LEU A 443 26.34 -50.68 23.61
N LEU A 444 26.96 -50.26 22.51
CA LEU A 444 26.52 -49.08 21.76
C LEU A 444 25.34 -49.45 20.85
N GLN A 445 24.21 -48.78 21.04
CA GLN A 445 22.97 -49.08 20.33
C GLN A 445 22.25 -47.80 19.89
N LEU A 446 21.50 -47.92 18.80
CA LEU A 446 20.55 -46.89 18.36
C LEU A 446 19.13 -47.32 18.75
N ASN A 447 18.19 -46.38 18.72
CA ASN A 447 16.75 -46.65 18.82
C ASN A 447 16.16 -47.41 17.60
N SER A 448 16.99 -48.00 16.74
CA SER A 448 16.58 -48.86 15.63
C SER A 448 17.68 -49.88 15.26
N ASP A 449 17.28 -50.97 14.59
CA ASP A 449 18.17 -52.08 14.20
C ASP A 449 18.95 -51.83 12.88
N VAL A 450 19.24 -50.56 12.57
CA VAL A 450 19.98 -50.19 11.36
C VAL A 450 21.45 -50.58 11.45
N ALA A 451 22.04 -50.98 10.33
CA ALA A 451 23.48 -51.23 10.24
C ALA A 451 24.26 -49.95 10.58
N VAL A 452 25.15 -50.05 11.58
CA VAL A 452 25.80 -48.89 12.19
C VAL A 452 27.29 -49.14 12.41
N LYS A 453 28.10 -48.11 12.11
CA LYS A 453 29.51 -48.04 12.49
C LYS A 453 29.66 -47.08 13.66
N TRP A 454 30.37 -47.50 14.68
CA TRP A 454 30.56 -46.75 15.92
C TRP A 454 32.03 -46.41 16.13
N THR A 455 32.28 -45.20 16.62
CA THR A 455 33.61 -44.79 17.07
C THR A 455 33.55 -44.07 18.41
N VAL A 456 34.51 -44.33 19.29
CA VAL A 456 34.79 -43.56 20.50
C VAL A 456 36.12 -42.83 20.29
N ASP A 457 36.10 -41.50 20.30
CA ASP A 457 37.23 -40.63 19.94
C ASP A 457 37.93 -41.02 18.64
N GLY A 458 37.13 -41.38 17.63
CA GLY A 458 37.62 -41.78 16.31
C GLY A 458 38.10 -43.23 16.21
N THR A 459 38.19 -43.98 17.32
CA THR A 459 38.55 -45.40 17.31
C THR A 459 37.31 -46.27 17.22
N SER A 460 37.31 -47.26 16.31
CA SER A 460 36.17 -48.17 16.13
C SER A 460 35.88 -48.96 17.41
N ALA A 461 34.62 -49.00 17.84
CA ALA A 461 34.22 -49.68 19.07
C ALA A 461 32.80 -50.22 18.94
N THR A 462 32.49 -51.37 19.55
CA THR A 462 31.10 -51.86 19.68
C THR A 462 30.51 -51.59 21.06
N HIS A 463 31.37 -51.28 22.04
CA HIS A 463 31.00 -50.98 23.41
C HIS A 463 31.66 -49.67 23.85
N PHE A 464 30.98 -48.92 24.71
CA PHE A 464 31.59 -47.87 25.51
C PHE A 464 32.19 -48.48 26.77
N THR A 465 33.51 -48.42 26.93
CA THR A 465 34.25 -49.05 28.03
C THR A 465 34.98 -48.00 28.86
N PRO A 466 34.38 -47.50 29.97
CA PRO A 466 34.94 -46.41 30.78
C PRO A 466 36.36 -46.67 31.29
N SER A 467 36.69 -47.91 31.66
CA SER A 467 38.01 -48.27 32.19
C SER A 467 39.16 -48.01 31.20
N ASN A 468 38.88 -48.07 29.90
CA ASN A 468 39.86 -47.88 28.82
C ASN A 468 40.08 -46.40 28.45
N LEU A 469 39.29 -45.49 29.01
CA LEU A 469 39.34 -44.06 28.71
C LEU A 469 40.02 -43.29 29.86
N SER A 470 40.66 -42.17 29.54
CA SER A 470 41.16 -41.22 30.54
C SER A 470 40.00 -40.47 31.21
N PRO A 471 40.15 -39.92 32.42
CA PRO A 471 39.21 -38.92 32.91
C PRO A 471 39.12 -37.74 31.94
N GLY A 472 37.91 -37.28 31.61
CA GLY A 472 37.71 -36.26 30.57
C GLY A 472 36.45 -36.46 29.73
N LEU A 473 36.28 -35.62 28.72
CA LEU A 473 35.13 -35.62 27.83
C LEU A 473 35.44 -36.40 26.55
N HIS A 474 34.66 -37.45 26.28
CA HIS A 474 34.85 -38.35 25.14
C HIS A 474 33.69 -38.23 24.17
N THR A 475 33.95 -38.42 22.87
CA THR A 475 32.93 -38.34 21.82
C THR A 475 32.60 -39.71 21.27
N VAL A 476 31.35 -40.13 21.44
CA VAL A 476 30.78 -41.33 20.82
C VAL A 476 30.07 -40.90 19.54
N LYS A 477 30.42 -41.47 18.40
CA LYS A 477 29.83 -41.16 17.09
C LYS A 477 29.31 -42.43 16.43
N PHE A 478 28.15 -42.32 15.81
CA PHE A 478 27.62 -43.35 14.93
C PHE A 478 27.57 -42.87 13.47
N THR A 479 27.61 -43.79 12.53
CA THR A 479 27.40 -43.53 11.10
C THR A 479 26.63 -44.70 10.49
N THR A 480 25.53 -44.39 9.80
CA THR A 480 24.69 -45.34 9.05
C THR A 480 24.60 -44.89 7.59
N ALA A 481 23.90 -45.64 6.74
CA ALA A 481 23.58 -45.20 5.39
C ALA A 481 22.65 -43.96 5.36
N ASN A 482 21.87 -43.76 6.45
CA ASN A 482 20.81 -42.76 6.51
C ASN A 482 21.21 -41.50 7.29
N GLY A 483 22.41 -41.46 7.89
CA GLY A 483 22.89 -40.29 8.63
C GLY A 483 24.02 -40.60 9.61
N SER A 484 24.49 -39.56 10.29
CA SER A 484 25.48 -39.69 11.37
C SER A 484 25.11 -38.79 12.54
N GLY A 485 25.48 -39.19 13.75
CA GLY A 485 25.25 -38.42 14.96
C GLY A 485 26.35 -38.65 15.97
N LYS A 486 26.41 -37.79 16.99
CA LYS A 486 27.42 -37.89 18.06
C LYS A 486 26.84 -37.47 19.41
N MET A 487 27.36 -38.06 20.47
CA MET A 487 27.10 -37.71 21.86
C MET A 487 28.43 -37.53 22.59
N ARG A 488 28.45 -36.61 23.57
CA ARG A 488 29.60 -36.46 24.47
C ARG A 488 29.31 -37.11 25.81
N VAL A 489 30.28 -37.86 26.32
CA VAL A 489 30.21 -38.60 27.58
C VAL A 489 31.40 -38.21 28.44
N GLN A 490 31.14 -37.82 29.69
CA GLN A 490 32.18 -37.45 30.64
C GLN A 490 32.63 -38.68 31.46
N ILE A 491 33.93 -38.94 31.50
CA ILE A 491 34.53 -39.87 32.45
C ILE A 491 35.03 -39.08 33.66
N ILE A 492 34.60 -39.51 34.84
CA ILE A 492 35.08 -39.03 36.14
C ILE A 492 35.87 -40.16 36.83
N GLU A 493 36.73 -39.79 37.78
CA GLU A 493 37.53 -40.77 38.55
C GLU A 493 36.67 -41.81 39.28
#